data_AF-A0A365PQA7-F1
#
_entry.id   AF-A0A365PQA7-F1
#
_cell.length_a   1.000
_cell.length_b   1.000
_cell.length_c   1.000
_cell.angle_alpha   90.00
_cell.angle_beta   90.00
_cell.angle_gamma   90.00
#
_symmetry.space_group_name_H-M   'P 1'
#
loop_
_entity.id
_entity.type
_entity.pdbx_description
1 polymer ?
#
loop_
_entity_poly.entity_id
_entity_poly.type
_entity_poly.pdbx_seq_one_letter_code
_entity_poly.pdbx_strand_id
1 'polypeptide(L)'
;MRNALAAFRCQYRSMDSIRVALHQVATELFGRRKVPSMYTLRHQFGANLKALGMSAIEMAYIMGHQATDSISRYGDKRLGYAEVVQVKPASDADLSSVRDTVPARIHAVALAFRDKRELERRSGVADS
;
A
#
# COMPACT_ATOMS: atom_id res chain seq x y z
N MET A 1 5.12 -9.66 33.41
CA MET A 1 4.51 -9.44 32.08
C MET A 1 5.27 -10.23 31.04
N ARG A 2 4.67 -11.26 30.42
CA ARG A 2 5.27 -11.92 29.25
C ARG A 2 5.18 -10.94 28.08
N ASN A 3 6.33 -10.55 27.56
CA ASN A 3 6.46 -9.57 26.48
C ASN A 3 5.70 -10.09 25.25
N ALA A 4 4.65 -9.39 24.78
CA ALA A 4 3.84 -9.82 23.63
C ALA A 4 4.69 -10.05 22.37
N LEU A 5 5.80 -9.29 22.25
CA LEU A 5 6.86 -9.48 21.25
C LEU A 5 7.59 -10.83 21.37
N ALA A 6 7.83 -11.33 22.58
CA ALA A 6 8.47 -12.63 22.79
C ALA A 6 7.53 -13.79 22.44
N ALA A 7 6.21 -13.64 22.70
CA ALA A 7 5.20 -14.60 22.28
C ALA A 7 5.01 -14.61 20.75
N PHE A 8 5.21 -13.47 20.08
CA PHE A 8 5.15 -13.35 18.63
C PHE A 8 6.32 -14.05 17.91
N ARG A 9 7.47 -14.20 18.59
CA ARG A 9 8.73 -14.68 17.98
C ARG A 9 8.91 -16.20 17.94
N CYS A 10 8.03 -17.01 18.52
CA CYS A 10 8.37 -18.40 18.83
C CYS A 10 7.50 -19.51 18.18
N GLN A 11 6.54 -19.20 17.30
CA GLN A 11 5.79 -20.25 16.59
C GLN A 11 5.52 -19.87 15.14
N TYR A 12 5.93 -20.75 14.22
CA TYR A 12 5.43 -20.74 12.85
C TYR A 12 3.90 -20.87 12.90
N ARG A 13 3.21 -19.84 12.43
CA ARG A 13 1.75 -19.81 12.35
C ARG A 13 1.37 -20.13 10.92
N SER A 14 0.58 -21.18 10.74
CA SER A 14 -0.03 -21.46 9.43
C SER A 14 -0.88 -20.26 8.99
N MET A 15 -1.04 -20.07 7.68
CA MET A 15 -1.87 -19.00 7.13
C MET A 15 -3.30 -19.02 7.73
N ASP A 16 -3.83 -20.22 7.99
CA ASP A 16 -5.15 -20.38 8.59
C ASP A 16 -5.17 -19.89 10.04
N SER A 17 -4.12 -20.16 10.82
CA SER A 17 -4.04 -19.65 12.20
C SER A 17 -3.94 -18.11 12.24
N ILE A 18 -3.29 -17.49 11.25
CA ILE A 18 -3.26 -16.02 11.09
C ILE A 18 -4.64 -15.50 10.73
N ARG A 19 -5.33 -16.16 9.77
CA ARG A 19 -6.68 -15.78 9.34
C ARG A 19 -7.68 -15.87 10.49
N VAL A 20 -7.65 -16.95 11.28
CA VAL A 20 -8.53 -17.14 12.44
C VAL A 20 -8.27 -16.06 13.49
N ALA A 21 -7.01 -15.80 13.83
CA ALA A 21 -6.65 -14.76 14.79
C ALA A 21 -7.14 -13.37 14.32
N LEU A 22 -6.92 -13.03 13.05
CA LEU A 22 -7.39 -11.77 12.48
C LEU A 22 -8.92 -11.67 12.50
N HIS A 23 -9.61 -12.75 12.12
CA HIS A 23 -11.07 -12.77 12.10
C HIS A 23 -11.65 -12.56 13.51
N GLN A 24 -11.09 -13.21 14.52
CA GLN A 24 -11.53 -13.06 15.91
C GLN A 24 -11.45 -11.59 16.38
N VAL A 25 -10.28 -10.96 16.20
CA VAL A 25 -10.08 -9.55 16.56
C VAL A 25 -11.01 -8.64 15.75
N ALA A 26 -11.19 -8.93 14.45
CA ALA A 26 -12.07 -8.15 13.61
C ALA A 26 -13.55 -8.26 14.06
N THR A 27 -14.03 -9.46 14.40
CA THR A 27 -15.40 -9.64 14.90
C THR A 27 -15.63 -8.91 16.21
N GLU A 28 -14.65 -8.91 17.12
CA GLU A 28 -14.71 -8.16 18.37
C GLU A 28 -14.80 -6.63 18.12
N LEU A 29 -14.01 -6.09 17.19
CA LEU A 29 -13.99 -4.66 16.88
C LEU A 29 -15.22 -4.18 16.09
N PHE A 30 -15.68 -4.98 15.12
CA PHE A 30 -16.72 -4.55 14.16
C PHE A 30 -18.11 -5.08 14.51
N GLY A 31 -18.23 -6.05 15.42
CA GLY A 31 -19.49 -6.65 15.85
C GLY A 31 -20.21 -7.35 14.69
N ARG A 32 -21.48 -6.98 14.45
CA ARG A 32 -22.32 -7.55 13.38
C ARG A 32 -22.04 -6.98 11.98
N ARG A 33 -21.09 -6.04 11.85
CA ARG A 33 -20.74 -5.44 10.56
C ARG A 33 -19.82 -6.36 9.76
N LYS A 34 -19.66 -6.06 8.47
CA LYS A 34 -18.72 -6.77 7.59
C LYS A 34 -17.29 -6.63 8.14
N VAL A 35 -16.69 -7.76 8.50
CA VAL A 35 -15.32 -7.84 9.01
C VAL A 35 -14.30 -7.84 7.86
N PRO A 36 -13.18 -7.12 7.98
CA PRO A 36 -12.12 -7.14 6.98
C PRO A 36 -11.43 -8.51 6.94
N SER A 37 -11.28 -9.05 5.72
CA SER A 37 -10.43 -10.21 5.47
C SER A 37 -8.97 -9.77 5.24
N MET A 38 -8.02 -10.72 5.24
CA MET A 38 -6.64 -10.44 4.81
C MET A 38 -6.58 -9.79 3.41
N TYR A 39 -7.46 -10.20 2.51
CA TYR A 39 -7.58 -9.59 1.19
C TYR A 39 -8.03 -8.14 1.28
N THR A 40 -9.04 -7.85 2.10
CA THR A 40 -9.54 -6.49 2.33
C THR A 40 -8.44 -5.58 2.91
N LEU A 41 -7.66 -6.09 3.87
CA LEU A 41 -6.53 -5.36 4.44
C LEU A 41 -5.45 -5.08 3.39
N ARG A 42 -5.12 -6.06 2.54
CA ARG A 42 -4.17 -5.86 1.43
C ARG A 42 -4.64 -4.77 0.45
N HIS A 43 -5.94 -4.72 0.18
CA HIS A 43 -6.56 -3.67 -0.64
C HIS A 43 -6.47 -2.29 -0.02
N GLN A 44 -6.78 -2.19 1.29
CA GLN A 44 -6.67 -0.93 2.01
C GLN A 44 -5.22 -0.45 2.05
N PHE A 45 -4.28 -1.35 2.30
CA PHE A 45 -2.85 -1.03 2.27
C PHE A 45 -2.42 -0.52 0.90
N GLY A 46 -2.85 -1.16 -0.19
CA GLY A 46 -2.62 -0.65 -1.55
C GLY A 46 -3.22 0.74 -1.80
N ALA A 47 -4.42 1.03 -1.28
CA ALA A 47 -5.03 2.36 -1.35
C ALA A 47 -4.20 3.41 -0.59
N ASN A 48 -3.71 3.06 0.60
CA ASN A 48 -2.85 3.93 1.41
C ASN A 48 -1.53 4.26 0.70
N LEU A 49 -0.88 3.26 0.07
CA LEU A 49 0.33 3.49 -0.73
C LEU A 49 0.07 4.43 -1.93
N LYS A 50 -1.08 4.30 -2.60
CA LYS A 50 -1.48 5.24 -3.67
C LYS A 50 -1.75 6.64 -3.13
N ALA A 51 -2.35 6.76 -1.95
CA ALA A 51 -2.59 8.04 -1.28
C ALA A 51 -1.28 8.76 -0.94
N LEU A 52 -0.26 8.00 -0.53
CA LEU A 52 1.10 8.50 -0.33
C LEU A 52 1.80 8.95 -1.64
N GLY A 53 1.23 8.61 -2.80
CA GLY A 53 1.76 9.00 -4.12
C GLY A 53 2.87 8.09 -4.63
N MET A 54 3.04 6.91 -4.03
CA MET A 54 4.03 5.91 -4.40
C MET A 54 3.84 5.44 -5.85
N SER A 55 4.94 5.18 -6.56
CA SER A 55 4.90 4.66 -7.93
C SER A 55 4.43 3.20 -7.97
N ALA A 56 3.97 2.75 -9.14
CA ALA A 56 3.50 1.37 -9.29
C ALA A 56 4.61 0.32 -9.04
N ILE A 57 5.86 0.64 -9.40
CA ILE A 57 7.02 -0.23 -9.19
C ILE A 57 7.35 -0.35 -7.70
N GLU A 58 7.43 0.77 -6.97
CA GLU A 58 7.67 0.77 -5.52
C GLU A 58 6.57 0.03 -4.77
N MET A 59 5.31 0.24 -5.19
CA MET A 59 4.16 -0.49 -4.63
C MET A 59 4.27 -1.99 -4.89
N ALA A 60 4.56 -2.40 -6.12
CA ALA A 60 4.72 -3.81 -6.47
C ALA A 60 5.85 -4.44 -5.65
N TYR A 61 6.97 -3.75 -5.50
CA TYR A 61 8.08 -4.19 -4.66
C TYR A 61 7.67 -4.41 -3.21
N ILE A 62 7.06 -3.41 -2.56
CA ILE A 62 6.58 -3.50 -1.16
C ILE A 62 5.55 -4.62 -1.00
N MET A 63 4.69 -4.82 -1.99
CA MET A 63 3.65 -5.84 -1.97
C MET A 63 4.19 -7.23 -2.30
N GLY A 64 5.45 -7.37 -2.71
CA GLY A 64 6.04 -8.64 -3.12
C GLY A 64 5.49 -9.15 -4.46
N HIS A 65 5.18 -8.24 -5.38
CA HIS A 65 4.72 -8.54 -6.73
C HIS A 65 5.87 -8.49 -7.74
N GLN A 66 5.82 -9.37 -8.73
CA GLN A 66 6.79 -9.43 -9.84
C GLN A 66 6.44 -8.49 -11.01
N ALA A 67 5.26 -7.88 -10.99
CA ALA A 67 4.77 -7.01 -12.06
C ALA A 67 3.77 -5.96 -11.53
N THR A 68 3.65 -4.83 -12.24
CA THR A 68 2.84 -3.67 -11.83
C THR A 68 1.34 -3.78 -12.14
N ASP A 69 0.93 -4.66 -13.06
CA ASP A 69 -0.45 -4.93 -13.46
C ASP A 69 -1.42 -5.12 -12.28
N SER A 70 -0.98 -5.91 -11.31
CA SER A 70 -1.71 -6.28 -10.10
C SER A 70 -1.99 -5.11 -9.15
N ILE A 71 -1.25 -3.99 -9.27
CA ILE A 71 -1.46 -2.78 -8.47
C ILE A 71 -2.75 -2.04 -8.83
N SER A 72 -3.16 -2.12 -10.10
CA SER A 72 -4.40 -1.50 -10.59
C SER A 72 -5.64 -2.00 -9.86
N ARG A 73 -5.59 -3.24 -9.33
CA ARG A 73 -6.70 -3.90 -8.63
C ARG A 73 -6.98 -3.32 -7.25
N TYR A 74 -6.00 -2.67 -6.62
CA TYR A 74 -6.16 -2.14 -5.26
C TYR A 74 -7.05 -0.91 -5.18
N GLY A 75 -7.53 -0.60 -3.97
CA GLY A 75 -8.50 0.47 -3.72
C GLY A 75 -8.11 1.84 -4.25
N ASP A 76 -9.10 2.74 -4.31
CA ASP A 76 -8.92 4.12 -4.74
C ASP A 76 -8.06 4.88 -3.71
N LYS A 77 -7.12 5.69 -4.20
CA LYS A 77 -6.26 6.55 -3.39
C LYS A 77 -7.05 7.52 -2.51
N ARG A 78 -8.25 7.93 -2.94
CA ARG A 78 -9.14 8.84 -2.19
C ARG A 78 -9.68 8.23 -0.89
N LEU A 79 -9.65 6.91 -0.80
CA LEU A 79 -10.06 6.13 0.38
C LEU A 79 -8.84 5.64 1.18
N GLY A 80 -7.64 6.06 0.79
CA GLY A 80 -6.40 5.71 1.47
C GLY A 80 -6.00 6.74 2.52
N TYR A 81 -5.30 6.26 3.54
CA TYR A 81 -4.72 7.06 4.62
C TYR A 81 -3.20 7.07 4.41
N ALA A 82 -2.64 8.19 3.97
CA ALA A 82 -1.21 8.28 3.64
C ALA A 82 -0.34 8.30 4.91
N GLU A 83 -0.84 8.95 5.95
CA GLU A 83 -0.18 9.20 7.24
C GLU A 83 0.09 7.92 8.05
N VAL A 84 -0.67 6.84 7.81
CA VAL A 84 -0.47 5.56 8.50
C VAL A 84 0.60 4.68 7.83
N VAL A 85 1.07 5.05 6.64
CA VAL A 85 2.11 4.31 5.91
C VAL A 85 3.49 4.75 6.39
N GLN A 86 4.19 3.83 7.07
CA GLN A 86 5.57 4.04 7.52
C GLN A 86 6.57 3.13 6.79
N VAL A 87 6.17 2.60 5.63
CA VAL A 87 7.02 1.74 4.81
C VAL A 87 7.45 2.46 3.54
N LYS A 88 8.68 2.18 3.12
CA LYS A 88 9.26 2.55 1.84
C LYS A 88 10.23 1.45 1.43
N PRO A 89 10.55 1.30 0.13
CA PRO A 89 11.68 0.46 -0.26
C PRO A 89 12.96 0.91 0.47
N ALA A 90 13.87 -0.04 0.70
CA ALA A 90 15.20 0.31 1.19
C ALA A 90 15.87 1.29 0.21
N SER A 91 16.74 2.16 0.70
CA SER A 91 17.42 3.16 -0.13
C SER A 91 18.26 2.55 -1.25
N ASP A 92 18.74 1.33 -1.04
CA ASP A 92 19.54 0.51 -1.94
C ASP A 92 18.75 -0.66 -2.56
N ALA A 93 17.41 -0.65 -2.44
CA ALA A 93 16.57 -1.69 -3.00
C ALA A 93 16.68 -1.74 -4.53
N ASP A 94 17.00 -2.91 -5.07
CA ASP A 94 16.94 -3.17 -6.51
C ASP A 94 15.48 -3.40 -6.96
N LEU A 95 14.93 -2.43 -7.67
CA LEU A 95 13.58 -2.48 -8.22
C LEU A 95 13.54 -3.04 -9.66
N SER A 96 14.69 -3.34 -10.28
CA SER A 96 14.78 -3.77 -11.68
C SER A 96 14.12 -5.12 -11.96
N SER A 97 13.98 -5.95 -10.92
CA SER A 97 13.28 -7.25 -10.99
C SER A 97 11.76 -7.11 -11.16
N VAL A 98 11.20 -5.93 -10.86
CA VAL A 98 9.76 -5.67 -11.03
C VAL A 98 9.49 -5.26 -12.48
N ARG A 99 8.70 -6.06 -13.19
CA ARG A 99 8.32 -5.74 -14.57
C ARG A 99 7.26 -4.65 -14.61
N ASP A 100 7.51 -3.58 -15.34
CA ASP A 100 6.46 -2.58 -15.60
C ASP A 100 5.55 -3.08 -16.72
N THR A 101 4.36 -3.52 -16.33
CA THR A 101 3.32 -4.07 -17.22
C THR A 101 2.10 -3.18 -17.30
N VAL A 102 2.07 -2.07 -16.57
CA VAL A 102 1.02 -1.06 -16.71
C VAL A 102 1.15 -0.43 -18.09
N PRO A 103 0.07 -0.36 -18.90
CA PRO A 103 0.15 0.24 -20.23
C PRO A 103 0.66 1.69 -20.15
N ALA A 104 1.65 2.04 -20.99
CA ALA A 104 2.33 3.34 -21.03
C ALA A 104 1.39 4.56 -21.00
N ARG A 105 0.16 4.40 -21.49
CA ARG A 105 -0.95 5.37 -21.39
C ARG A 105 -1.17 5.90 -19.97
N ILE A 106 -1.15 5.05 -18.95
CA ILE A 106 -1.42 5.48 -17.56
C ILE A 106 -0.22 6.27 -17.02
N HIS A 107 1.00 5.93 -17.47
CA HIS A 107 2.21 6.61 -17.05
C HIS A 107 2.29 8.03 -17.60
N ALA A 108 1.94 8.24 -18.87
CA ALA A 108 1.88 9.55 -19.51
C ALA A 108 0.88 10.48 -18.81
N VAL A 109 -0.30 9.96 -18.44
CA VAL A 109 -1.32 10.72 -17.70
C VAL A 109 -0.81 11.08 -16.30
N ALA A 110 -0.20 10.14 -15.57
CA ALA A 110 0.30 10.37 -14.22
C ALA A 110 1.47 11.38 -14.19
N LEU A 111 2.39 11.33 -15.17
CA LEU A 111 3.49 12.28 -15.34
C LEU A 111 2.96 13.67 -15.67
N ALA A 112 2.02 13.78 -16.62
CA ALA A 112 1.38 15.06 -16.94
C ALA A 112 0.68 15.70 -15.73
N PHE A 113 0.08 14.89 -14.85
CA PHE A 113 -0.50 15.37 -13.59
C PHE A 113 0.53 15.76 -12.53
N ARG A 114 1.73 15.16 -12.52
CA ARG A 114 2.82 15.55 -11.59
C ARG A 114 3.44 16.87 -12.03
N ASP A 115 3.75 17.01 -13.32
CA ASP A 115 4.27 18.25 -13.91
C ASP A 115 3.30 19.42 -13.70
N LYS A 116 2.01 19.21 -13.93
CA LYS A 116 1.01 20.27 -13.71
C LYS A 116 0.98 20.76 -12.26
N ARG A 117 1.06 19.85 -11.28
CA ARG A 117 1.11 20.21 -9.85
C ARG A 117 2.42 20.89 -9.44
N GLU A 118 3.54 20.51 -10.04
CA GLU A 118 4.82 21.19 -9.82
C GLU A 118 4.82 22.59 -10.43
N LEU A 119 4.22 22.76 -11.60
CA LEU A 119 4.04 24.05 -12.25
C LEU A 119 3.14 24.97 -11.40
N GLU A 120 2.00 24.46 -10.91
CA GLU A 120 1.08 25.19 -10.03
C GLU A 120 1.75 25.59 -8.70
N ARG A 121 2.62 24.73 -8.12
CA ARG A 121 3.41 25.07 -6.93
C ARG A 121 4.47 26.13 -7.21
N ARG A 122 5.10 26.12 -8.39
CA ARG A 122 6.10 27.12 -8.77
C ARG A 122 5.46 28.47 -9.11
N SER A 123 4.28 28.47 -9.74
CA SER A 123 3.55 29.71 -10.05
C SER A 123 2.94 30.37 -8.81
N GLY A 124 2.51 29.59 -7.81
CA GLY A 124 1.98 30.12 -6.54
C GLY A 124 3.01 30.74 -5.60
N VAL A 125 4.31 30.53 -5.85
CA VAL A 125 5.42 31.14 -5.07
C VAL A 125 5.89 32.46 -5.70
N ALA A 126 5.51 32.75 -6.95
CA ALA A 126 5.92 33.96 -7.66
C ALA A 126 5.02 35.18 -7.40
N ASP A 127 3.91 35.00 -6.66
CA ASP A 127 2.86 36.01 -6.43
C ASP A 127 2.74 36.41 -4.93
N SER A 128 3.84 36.33 -4.17
CA SER A 128 3.92 36.72 -2.74
C SER A 128 5.06 37.69 -2.47
#